data_AF-A0A1A7Q358-F1
#
_entry.id   AF-A0A1A7Q358-F1
#
_cell.length_a   1.000
_cell.length_b   1.000
_cell.length_c   1.000
_cell.angle_alpha   90.00
_cell.angle_beta   90.00
_cell.angle_gamma   90.00
#
_symmetry.space_group_name_H-M   'P 1'
#
loop_
_entity.id
_entity.type
_entity.pdbx_description
1 polymer ?
#
loop_
_entity_poly.entity_id
_entity_poly.type
_entity_poly.pdbx_seq_one_letter_code
_entity_poly.pdbx_strand_id
1 'polypeptide(L)' 'MALSRSEIVAKSDLKRGYKNKALKLPLTTIAEIERLAEVKGLSQAQFIVLLVEQFGEQVKGA' A
#
# COMPACT_ATOMS: atom_id res chain seq x y z
N MET A 1 -29.02 -10.08 8.09
CA MET A 1 -28.06 -9.20 8.79
C MET A 1 -27.61 -8.14 7.81
N ALA A 2 -27.81 -6.86 8.12
CA ALA A 2 -27.23 -5.79 7.31
C ALA A 2 -25.70 -5.90 7.39
N LEU A 3 -25.01 -5.81 6.25
CA LEU A 3 -23.55 -5.77 6.24
C LEU A 3 -23.08 -4.61 7.13
N SER A 4 -22.06 -4.85 7.94
CA SER A 4 -21.42 -3.79 8.71
C SER A 4 -20.84 -2.75 7.76
N ARG A 5 -20.71 -1.50 8.24
CA ARG A 5 -20.11 -0.41 7.45
C ARG A 5 -18.74 -0.78 6.89
N SER A 6 -17.94 -1.52 7.67
CA SER A 6 -16.62 -2.01 7.27
C SER A 6 -16.70 -3.00 6.10
N GLU A 7 -17.68 -3.89 6.08
CA GLU A 7 -17.89 -4.83 4.97
C GLU A 7 -18.40 -4.14 3.70
N ILE A 8 -19.22 -3.10 3.84
CA ILE A 8 -19.69 -2.28 2.72
C ILE A 8 -18.51 -1.54 2.08
N VAL A 9 -17.65 -0.92 2.90
CA VAL A 9 -16.44 -0.23 2.42
C VAL A 9 -15.49 -1.23 1.76
N ALA A 10 -15.23 -2.37 2.38
CA ALA A 10 -14.38 -3.41 1.79
C ALA A 10 -14.91 -3.90 0.42
N LYS A 11 -16.23 -4.10 0.27
CA LYS A 11 -16.83 -4.44 -1.04
C LYS A 11 -16.68 -3.33 -2.07
N SER A 12 -16.80 -2.07 -1.66
CA SER A 12 -16.59 -0.91 -2.52
C SER A 12 -15.14 -0.82 -3.00
N ASP A 13 -14.19 -0.95 -2.09
CA ASP A 13 -12.76 -0.91 -2.37
C ASP A 13 -12.37 -2.03 -3.31
N LEU A 14 -12.87 -3.25 -3.07
CA LEU A 14 -12.63 -4.40 -3.94
C LEU A 14 -13.12 -4.16 -5.37
N LYS A 15 -14.29 -3.54 -5.55
CA LYS A 15 -14.80 -3.16 -6.88
C LYS A 15 -13.89 -2.15 -7.59
N ARG A 16 -13.21 -1.29 -6.82
CA ARG A 16 -12.25 -0.31 -7.33
C ARG A 16 -10.83 -0.87 -7.46
N GLY A 17 -10.61 -2.15 -7.18
CA GLY A 17 -9.31 -2.81 -7.25
C GLY A 17 -8.42 -2.64 -6.01
N TYR A 18 -8.95 -2.09 -4.92
CA TYR A 18 -8.23 -1.87 -3.67
C TYR A 18 -8.63 -2.90 -2.62
N LYS A 19 -7.66 -3.34 -1.81
CA LYS A 19 -7.90 -4.23 -0.68
C LYS A 19 -7.04 -3.80 0.49
N ASN A 20 -7.64 -3.63 1.66
CA ASN A 20 -6.88 -3.38 2.87
C ASN A 20 -6.01 -4.62 3.19
N LYS A 21 -4.71 -4.41 3.36
CA LYS A 21 -3.74 -5.46 3.66
C LYS A 21 -2.90 -5.03 4.86
N ALA A 22 -3.11 -5.69 6.00
CA ALA A 22 -2.25 -5.56 7.16
C ALA A 22 -1.04 -6.47 7.02
N LEU A 23 0.16 -5.91 7.07
CA LEU A 23 1.44 -6.63 7.07
C LEU A 23 2.18 -6.30 8.37
N LYS A 24 2.93 -7.29 8.89
CA LYS A 24 3.86 -7.06 9.99
C LYS A 24 5.22 -6.69 9.38
N LEU A 25 5.70 -5.49 9.70
CA LEU A 25 6.99 -4.97 9.25
C LEU A 25 7.85 -4.61 10.47
N PRO A 26 9.19 -4.67 10.36
CA PRO A 26 10.07 -4.12 11.40
C PRO A 26 9.80 -2.63 11.61
N LEU A 27 9.87 -2.17 12.87
CA LEU A 27 9.64 -0.77 13.21
C LEU A 27 10.58 0.19 12.48
N THR A 28 11.85 -0.21 12.32
CA THR A 28 12.85 0.55 11.56
C THR A 28 12.47 0.70 10.10
N THR A 29 11.90 -0.34 9.49
CA THR A 29 11.41 -0.29 8.10
C THR A 29 10.20 0.63 7.95
N ILE A 30 9.27 0.61 8.92
CA ILE A 30 8.10 1.51 8.90
C ILE A 30 8.56 2.97 8.96
N ALA A 31 9.47 3.29 9.88
CA ALA A 31 10.02 4.64 10.02
C ALA A 31 10.70 5.14 8.73
N GLU A 32 11.44 4.26 8.05
CA GLU A 32 12.09 4.63 6.79
C GLU A 32 11.10 4.82 5.65
N ILE A 33 10.04 3.98 5.57
CA ILE A 33 8.93 4.18 4.62
C ILE A 33 8.27 5.54 4.83
N GLU A 34 8.00 5.91 6.08
CA GLU A 34 7.41 7.21 6.44
C GLU A 34 8.28 8.37 6.01
N ARG A 35 9.56 8.34 6.38
CA ARG A 35 10.54 9.37 6.02
C ARG A 35 10.66 9.53 4.51
N LEU A 36 10.79 8.42 3.77
CA LEU A 36 10.96 8.47 2.31
C LEU A 36 9.68 8.91 1.58
N ALA A 37 8.51 8.51 2.07
CA ALA A 37 7.23 8.96 1.55
C ALA A 37 7.04 10.47 1.75
N GLU A 38 7.39 10.99 2.94
CA GLU A 38 7.35 12.43 3.24
C GLU A 38 8.29 13.23 2.32
N VAL A 39 9.55 12.78 2.16
CA VAL A 39 10.52 13.42 1.26
C VAL A 39 10.02 13.48 -0.18
N LYS A 40 9.28 12.45 -0.63
CA LYS A 40 8.69 12.42 -1.98
C LYS A 40 7.32 13.10 -2.07
N GLY A 41 6.75 13.58 -0.97
CA GLY A 41 5.40 14.15 -0.93
C GLY A 41 4.30 13.14 -1.28
N LEU A 42 4.52 11.85 -1.00
CA LEU A 42 3.60 10.76 -1.31
C LEU A 42 2.98 10.20 -0.03
N SER A 43 1.78 9.64 -0.13
CA SER A 43 1.27 8.77 0.94
C SER A 43 2.10 7.49 1.03
N GLN A 44 2.16 6.86 2.21
CA GLN A 44 2.87 5.59 2.40
C GLN A 44 2.39 4.51 1.39
N ALA A 45 1.08 4.45 1.14
CA ALA A 45 0.51 3.50 0.17
C ALA A 45 0.99 3.77 -1.27
N GLN A 46 0.99 5.03 -1.71
CA GLN A 46 1.50 5.42 -3.03
C GLN A 46 3.00 5.15 -3.15
N PHE A 47 3.76 5.43 -2.09
CA PHE A 47 5.18 5.17 -2.04
C PHE A 47 5.49 3.67 -2.17
N ILE A 48 4.74 2.81 -1.49
CA ILE A 48 4.88 1.35 -1.61
C ILE A 48 4.54 0.87 -3.04
N VAL A 49 3.46 1.39 -3.66
CA VAL A 49 3.11 1.05 -5.04
C VAL A 49 4.25 1.41 -6.00
N LEU A 50 4.77 2.63 -5.88
CA LEU A 50 5.90 3.11 -6.69
C LEU A 50 7.13 2.20 -6.56
N LEU A 51 7.47 1.79 -5.33
CA LEU A 51 8.61 0.89 -5.09
C LEU A 51 8.41 -0.47 -5.76
N VAL A 52 7.21 -1.04 -5.70
CA VAL A 52 6.90 -2.34 -6.32
C VAL A 52 6.98 -2.24 -7.85
N GLU A 53 6.49 -1.16 -8.45
CA GLU A 53 6.58 -0.92 -9.89
C GLU A 53 8.05 -0.80 -10.34
N GLN A 54 8.84 0.05 -9.66
CA GLN A 54 10.26 0.25 -9.97
C GLN A 54 11.08 -1.04 -9.82
N PHE A 55 10.85 -1.78 -8.73
CA PHE A 55 11.57 -3.05 -8.53
C PHE A 55 11.13 -4.11 -9.54
N GLY A 56 9.85 -4.14 -9.91
CA GLY A 56 9.33 -5.04 -10.93
C GLY A 56 9.92 -4.80 -12.32
N GLU A 57 10.17 -3.54 -12.68
CA GLU A 57 10.89 -3.18 -13.92
C GLU A 57 12.34 -3.66 -13.89
N GLN A 58 13.04 -3.49 -12.76
CA GLN A 58 14.41 -3.96 -12.59
C GLN A 58 14.54 -5.48 -12.71
N VAL A 59 13.58 -6.25 -12.17
CA VAL A 59 13.58 -7.72 -12.26
C VAL A 59 13.26 -8.22 -13.67
N LYS A 60 12.46 -7.49 -14.46
CA LYS A 60 12.16 -7.86 -15.85
C LYS A 60 13.28 -7.51 -16.83
N GLY A 61 14.12 -6.52 -16.49
CA GLY A 61 15.26 -6.10 -17.28
C GLY A 61 16.57 -6.86 -17.00
N ALA A 62 16.59 -7.73 -15.99
CA ALA A 62 17.71 -8.60 -15.62
C ALA A 62 17.49 -10.03 -16.16
#